data_AF-L9WMY8-F1
#
_entry.id   AF-L9WMY8-F1
#
_cell.length_a   1.000
_cell.length_b   1.000
_cell.length_c   1.000
_cell.angle_alpha   90.00
_cell.angle_beta   90.00
_cell.angle_gamma   90.00
#
_symmetry.space_group_name_H-M   'P 1'
#
loop_
_entity.id
_entity.type
_entity.pdbx_description
1 polymer ?
#
loop_
_entity_poly.entity_id
_entity_poly.type
_entity_poly.pdbx_seq_one_letter_code
_entity_poly.pdbx_strand_id
1 'polypeptide(L)'
;MPRTVIVDGEEMVVGEKTTVAAVRKFADVPDGAVAFYRRDGTVRLLEDTETVAERIPDGGALEFRAGPIGEGTDLATDGERE
;
A
#
# COMPACT_ATOMS: atom_id res chain seq x y z
N MET A 1 -6.28 -12.48 -15.14
CA MET A 1 -6.17 -13.39 -13.97
C MET A 1 -6.10 -12.56 -12.70
N PRO A 2 -6.76 -12.98 -11.60
CA PRO A 2 -6.58 -12.34 -10.31
C PRO A 2 -5.11 -12.41 -9.88
N ARG A 3 -4.65 -11.40 -9.14
CA ARG A 3 -3.29 -11.31 -8.60
C ARG A 3 -3.31 -11.32 -7.09
N THR A 4 -2.31 -11.92 -6.48
CA THR A 4 -2.11 -11.86 -5.03
C THR A 4 -1.19 -10.70 -4.71
N VAL A 5 -1.61 -9.82 -3.81
CA VAL A 5 -0.79 -8.71 -3.31
C VAL A 5 -0.81 -8.73 -1.79
N ILE A 6 0.24 -8.22 -1.17
CA ILE A 6 0.35 -8.16 0.29
C ILE A 6 -0.08 -6.76 0.72
N VAL A 7 -1.26 -6.60 1.31
CA VAL A 7 -1.78 -5.32 1.80
C VAL A 7 -1.55 -5.23 3.31
N ASP A 8 -0.71 -4.29 3.75
CA ASP A 8 -0.38 -4.11 5.17
C ASP A 8 0.15 -5.38 5.87
N GLY A 9 0.79 -6.27 5.11
CA GLY A 9 1.26 -7.58 5.60
C GLY A 9 0.25 -8.72 5.46
N GLU A 10 -0.96 -8.47 5.00
CA GLU A 10 -1.99 -9.48 4.73
C GLU A 10 -2.09 -9.82 3.23
N GLU A 11 -2.13 -11.11 2.89
CA GLU A 11 -2.31 -11.54 1.49
C GLU A 11 -3.75 -11.32 1.03
N MET A 12 -3.92 -10.48 0.02
CA MET A 12 -5.20 -10.13 -0.55
C MET A 12 -5.22 -10.38 -2.06
N VAL A 13 -6.29 -11.00 -2.53
CA VAL A 13 -6.49 -11.27 -3.96
C VAL A 13 -7.19 -10.09 -4.62
N VAL A 14 -6.52 -9.45 -5.57
CA VAL A 14 -7.06 -8.36 -6.39
C VAL A 14 -7.44 -8.84 -7.77
N GLY A 15 -8.58 -8.36 -8.28
CA GLY A 15 -8.97 -8.57 -9.66
C GLY A 15 -8.22 -7.64 -10.63
N GLU A 16 -8.27 -7.95 -11.93
CA GLU A 16 -7.65 -7.14 -12.99
C GLU A 16 -8.22 -5.72 -13.11
N LYS A 17 -9.37 -5.46 -12.49
CA LYS A 17 -10.04 -4.15 -12.48
C LYS A 17 -10.13 -3.55 -11.07
N THR A 18 -9.46 -4.17 -10.10
CA THR A 18 -9.48 -3.69 -8.72
C THR A 18 -8.57 -2.48 -8.61
N THR A 19 -9.17 -1.34 -8.26
CA THR A 19 -8.46 -0.09 -8.04
C THR A 19 -7.94 0.01 -6.61
N VAL A 20 -6.97 0.90 -6.41
CA VAL A 20 -6.42 1.21 -5.08
C VAL A 20 -7.54 1.64 -4.13
N ALA A 21 -8.49 2.47 -4.57
CA ALA A 21 -9.65 2.87 -3.77
C ALA A 21 -10.51 1.69 -3.32
N ALA A 22 -10.68 0.69 -4.19
CA ALA A 22 -11.44 -0.51 -3.85
C ALA A 22 -10.73 -1.36 -2.80
N VAL A 23 -9.40 -1.52 -2.93
CA VAL A 23 -8.58 -2.19 -1.92
C VAL A 23 -8.62 -1.45 -0.60
N ARG A 24 -8.47 -0.13 -0.63
CA ARG A 24 -8.55 0.74 0.55
C ARG A 24 -9.85 0.53 1.30
N LYS A 25 -10.97 0.56 0.57
CA LYS A 25 -12.31 0.33 1.13
C LYS A 25 -12.47 -1.08 1.69
N PHE A 26 -11.83 -2.08 1.07
CA PHE A 26 -11.86 -3.46 1.55
C PHE A 26 -11.06 -3.64 2.83
N ALA A 27 -9.92 -2.96 2.93
CA ALA A 27 -9.05 -2.95 4.12
C ALA A 27 -9.55 -2.01 5.24
N ASP A 28 -10.76 -1.45 5.13
CA ASP A 28 -11.35 -0.48 6.07
C ASP A 28 -10.44 0.73 6.35
N VAL A 29 -9.63 1.11 5.36
CA VAL A 29 -8.69 2.21 5.47
C VAL A 29 -9.42 3.53 5.17
N PRO A 30 -9.17 4.60 5.95
CA PRO A 30 -9.84 5.89 5.76
C PRO A 30 -9.50 6.54 4.41
N ASP A 31 -10.44 7.31 3.85
CA ASP A 31 -10.29 7.97 2.53
C ASP A 31 -9.12 8.97 2.43
N GLY A 32 -8.56 9.40 3.57
CA GLY A 32 -7.36 10.25 3.62
C GLY A 32 -6.04 9.47 3.58
N ALA A 33 -6.08 8.15 3.55
CA ALA A 33 -4.88 7.33 3.52
C ALA A 33 -4.32 7.23 2.11
N VAL A 34 -2.99 7.28 2.05
CA VAL A 34 -2.26 7.20 0.79
C VAL A 34 -1.68 5.80 0.62
N ALA A 35 -1.76 5.29 -0.61
CA ALA A 35 -1.27 3.98 -0.98
C ALA A 35 0.19 4.05 -1.45
N PHE A 36 1.02 3.18 -0.88
CA PHE A 36 2.43 3.08 -1.18
C PHE A 36 2.76 1.66 -1.59
N TYR A 37 3.41 1.51 -2.73
CA TYR A 37 3.97 0.25 -3.16
C TYR A 37 5.48 0.27 -2.95
N ARG A 38 6.02 -0.73 -2.24
CA ARG A 38 7.47 -0.87 -2.04
C ARG A 38 8.02 -2.03 -2.87
N ARG A 39 9.03 -1.74 -3.70
CA ARG A 39 9.79 -2.75 -4.45
C ARG A 39 11.26 -2.38 -4.44
N ASP A 40 12.12 -3.32 -4.05
CA ASP A 40 13.57 -3.15 -4.19
C ASP A 40 14.08 -1.85 -3.52
N GLY A 41 13.57 -1.54 -2.33
CA GLY A 41 13.88 -0.30 -1.60
C GLY A 41 13.27 0.98 -2.19
N THR A 42 12.56 0.91 -3.32
CA THR A 42 11.86 2.05 -3.93
C THR A 42 10.41 2.08 -3.45
N VAL A 43 10.00 3.21 -2.87
CA VAL A 43 8.60 3.49 -2.51
C VAL A 43 7.96 4.29 -3.63
N ARG A 44 6.82 3.82 -4.13
CA ARG A 44 6.05 4.51 -5.16
C ARG A 44 4.65 4.82 -4.65
N LEU A 45 4.23 6.07 -4.83
CA LEU A 45 2.87 6.50 -4.56
C LEU A 45 1.93 5.91 -5.61
N LEU A 46 0.77 5.44 -5.18
CA LEU A 46 -0.31 5.01 -6.06
C LEU A 46 -1.52 5.90 -5.87
N GLU A 47 -2.15 6.30 -6.97
CA GLU A 47 -3.40 7.06 -6.91
C GLU A 47 -4.61 6.12 -6.79
N ASP A 48 -5.68 6.60 -6.18
CA ASP A 48 -6.93 5.83 -5.96
C ASP A 48 -7.56 5.30 -7.25
N THR A 49 -7.36 6.01 -8.35
CA THR A 49 -7.87 5.65 -9.69
C THR A 49 -7.01 4.57 -10.36
N GLU A 50 -5.82 4.28 -9.84
CA GLU A 50 -4.92 3.30 -10.44
C GLU A 50 -5.36 1.87 -10.13
N THR A 51 -5.18 1.00 -11.12
CA THR A 51 -5.42 -0.43 -10.97
C THR A 51 -4.26 -1.08 -10.23
N VAL A 52 -4.54 -1.75 -9.11
CA VAL A 52 -3.53 -2.46 -8.33
C VAL A 52 -2.86 -3.54 -9.16
N ALA A 53 -3.64 -4.30 -9.94
CA ALA A 53 -3.13 -5.34 -10.81
C ALA A 53 -2.24 -4.82 -11.96
N GLU A 54 -2.26 -3.53 -12.31
CA GLU A 54 -1.36 -2.98 -13.34
C GLU A 54 -0.07 -2.43 -12.73
N ARG A 55 -0.14 -1.92 -11.50
CA ARG A 55 0.97 -1.24 -10.83
C ARG A 55 1.77 -2.14 -9.91
N ILE A 56 1.11 -3.14 -9.33
CA ILE A 56 1.71 -4.06 -8.36
C ILE A 56 1.84 -5.44 -9.03
N PRO A 57 3.07 -6.00 -9.11
CA PRO A 57 3.27 -7.36 -9.54
C PRO A 57 2.71 -8.34 -8.51
N ASP A 58 2.52 -9.60 -8.92
CA ASP A 58 2.09 -10.65 -8.01
C ASP A 58 3.11 -10.83 -6.86
N GLY A 59 2.62 -10.93 -5.63
CA GLY A 59 3.41 -10.92 -4.39
C GLY A 59 3.97 -9.55 -3.97
N GLY A 60 3.58 -8.47 -4.65
CA GLY A 60 4.01 -7.11 -4.30
C GLY A 60 3.34 -6.59 -3.02
N ALA A 61 4.08 -5.81 -2.22
CA ALA A 61 3.60 -5.25 -0.96
C ALA A 61 3.03 -3.83 -1.13
N LEU A 62 1.76 -3.67 -0.82
CA LEU A 62 0.99 -2.44 -0.76
C LEU A 62 0.79 -2.03 0.70
N GLU A 63 1.29 -0.86 1.08
CA GLU A 63 1.08 -0.27 2.41
C GLU A 63 0.08 0.89 2.27
N PHE A 64 -0.91 0.96 3.16
CA PHE A 64 -1.75 2.15 3.29
C PHE A 64 -1.34 2.91 4.54
N ARG A 65 -1.01 4.20 4.39
CA ARG A 65 -0.68 5.03 5.55
C ARG A 65 -1.77 6.06 5.76
N ALA A 66 -2.47 5.94 6.89
CA ALA A 66 -3.42 6.92 7.36
C ALA A 66 -2.68 8.04 8.09
N GLY A 67 -2.71 9.26 7.54
CA GLY A 67 -2.21 10.43 8.23
C GLY A 67 -2.03 11.62 7.29
N PRO A 68 -2.11 12.87 7.79
CA PRO A 68 -1.53 13.98 7.06
C PRO A 68 -0.06 13.63 6.80
N ILE A 69 0.51 14.03 5.66
CA ILE A 69 1.97 14.04 5.49
C ILE A 69 2.52 15.19 6.35
N GLY A 70 2.32 15.09 7.66
CA GLY A 70 2.49 16.13 8.65
C GLY A 70 2.72 15.45 9.99
N GLU A 71 3.97 15.51 10.44
CA GLU A 71 4.42 15.31 11.82
C GLU A 71 3.98 13.98 12.46
N GLY A 72 4.63 12.86 12.10
CA GLY A 72 4.43 11.61 12.83
C GLY A 72 4.69 10.31 12.07
N THR A 73 5.14 10.33 10.82
CA THR A 73 5.71 9.12 10.22
C THR A 73 7.07 8.88 10.86
N ASP A 74 7.05 8.20 12.00
CA ASP A 74 8.24 7.65 12.63
C ASP A 74 8.84 6.61 11.69
N LEU A 75 9.80 7.07 10.90
CA LEU A 75 10.65 6.28 10.01
C LEU A 75 12.02 6.07 10.67
N ALA A 76 12.08 6.12 12.01
CA ALA A 76 13.24 5.77 12.82
C ALA A 76 12.91 4.48 13.56
N THR A 77 13.03 3.33 12.89
CA THR A 77 14.12 2.40 13.22
C THR A 77 14.34 2.28 14.72
N ASP A 78 13.70 1.28 15.31
CA ASP A 78 14.15 0.64 16.55
C ASP A 78 15.64 0.23 16.39
N GLY A 79 16.52 0.74 17.27
CA GLY A 79 17.97 0.47 17.32
C GLY A 79 18.81 1.64 16.74
N GLU A 80 19.81 2.22 17.42
CA GLU A 80 20.80 1.64 18.32
C GLU A 80 21.29 2.66 19.37
N ARG A 81 21.84 2.11 20.46
CA ARG A 81 22.49 2.79 21.59
C ARG A 81 23.60 3.77 21.18
N GLU A 82 23.78 4.84 21.96
CA GLU A 82 25.09 5.30 22.47
C GLU A 82 24.95 5.87 23.89
#